data_AF-A0A2S2QEH3-F1
#
_entry.id   AF-A0A2S2QEH3-F1
#
_cell.length_a   1.000
_cell.length_b   1.000
_cell.length_c   1.000
_cell.angle_alpha   90.00
_cell.angle_beta   90.00
_cell.angle_gamma   90.00
#
_symmetry.space_group_name_H-M   'P 1'
#
loop_
_entity.id
_entity.type
_entity.pdbx_description
1 polymer ?
#
loop_
_entity_poly.entity_id
_entity_poly.type
_entity_poly.pdbx_seq_one_letter_code
_entity_poly.pdbx_strand_id
1 'polypeptide(L)'
;METDFGEAILCNLCEESITMKEARHLGAIKIEKQAKKILQDSKIKIPTFKVGDCVVIPVPKVDKGPVYPANVIGVVIDQKNKLNRLGTEHGILKVWYGSGNIQPATYNFIDFEQANKTKEISKEKLYLL
;
A
#
# COMPACT_ATOMS: atom_id res chain seq x y z
N MET A 1 -34.65 -24.71 55.34
CA MET A 1 -33.31 -25.08 54.83
C MET A 1 -33.19 -24.33 53.51
N GLU A 2 -32.83 -23.05 53.62
CA GLU A 2 -32.70 -22.17 52.47
C GLU A 2 -31.41 -22.53 51.76
N THR A 3 -31.56 -22.99 50.51
CA THR A 3 -30.44 -23.28 49.64
C THR A 3 -29.77 -21.97 49.28
N ASP A 4 -28.51 -21.87 49.71
CA ASP A 4 -27.51 -20.86 49.40
C ASP A 4 -27.47 -20.58 47.88
N PHE A 5 -28.28 -19.62 47.43
CA PHE A 5 -28.19 -19.02 46.10
C PHE A 5 -27.00 -18.04 46.06
N GLY A 6 -25.82 -18.55 46.40
CA GLY A 6 -24.53 -17.92 46.12
C GLY A 6 -24.10 -18.13 44.66
N GLU A 7 -25.05 -18.11 43.73
CA GLU A 7 -24.77 -18.19 42.30
C GLU A 7 -24.23 -16.83 41.88
N ALA A 8 -22.94 -16.82 41.52
CA ALA A 8 -22.12 -15.64 41.34
C ALA A 8 -22.84 -14.52 40.58
N ILE A 9 -23.10 -13.40 41.26
CA ILE A 9 -23.51 -12.16 40.62
C ILE A 9 -22.38 -11.72 39.71
N LEU A 10 -22.48 -12.07 38.43
CA LEU A 10 -21.56 -11.66 37.39
C LEU A 10 -21.76 -10.15 37.19
N CYS A 11 -20.75 -9.37 37.59
CA CYS A 11 -20.78 -7.93 37.44
C CYS A 11 -20.43 -7.57 35.99
N ASN A 12 -21.39 -7.06 35.23
CA ASN A 12 -21.19 -6.64 33.82
C ASN A 12 -20.00 -5.68 33.65
N LEU A 13 -19.76 -4.77 34.61
CA LEU A 13 -18.60 -3.86 34.59
C LEU A 13 -17.26 -4.62 34.73
N CYS A 14 -17.25 -5.71 35.49
CA CYS A 14 -16.08 -6.57 35.64
C CYS A 14 -15.81 -7.32 34.32
N GLU A 15 -16.83 -7.86 33.68
CA GLU A 15 -16.72 -8.52 32.37
C GLU A 15 -16.21 -7.58 31.27
N GLU A 16 -16.76 -6.37 31.19
CA GLU A 16 -16.29 -5.34 30.27
C GLU A 16 -14.83 -4.98 30.54
N SER A 17 -14.45 -4.86 31.82
CA SER A 17 -13.07 -4.55 32.20
C SER A 17 -12.08 -5.64 31.80
N ILE A 18 -12.49 -6.92 31.87
CA ILE A 18 -11.69 -8.07 31.44
C ILE A 18 -11.55 -8.03 29.91
N THR A 19 -12.66 -7.88 29.19
CA THR A 19 -12.68 -7.79 27.72
C THR A 19 -11.81 -6.63 27.22
N MET A 20 -11.86 -5.47 27.88
CA MET A 20 -11.01 -4.32 27.56
C MET A 20 -9.54 -4.60 27.80
N LYS A 21 -9.18 -5.30 28.89
CA LYS A 21 -7.79 -5.69 29.18
C LYS A 21 -7.27 -6.66 28.13
N GLU A 22 -8.08 -7.64 27.73
CA GLU A 22 -7.73 -8.58 26.67
C GLU A 22 -7.56 -7.88 25.31
N ALA A 23 -8.48 -6.99 24.95
CA ALA A 23 -8.38 -6.21 23.73
C ALA A 23 -7.11 -5.34 23.69
N ARG A 24 -6.74 -4.73 24.82
CA ARG A 24 -5.49 -3.94 24.95
C ARG A 24 -4.26 -4.83 24.82
N HIS A 25 -4.26 -6.01 25.46
CA HIS A 25 -3.16 -6.96 25.36
C HIS A 25 -2.96 -7.46 23.92
N LEU A 26 -4.05 -7.84 23.25
CA LEU A 26 -4.02 -8.23 21.83
C LEU A 26 -3.60 -7.06 20.92
N GLY A 27 -4.05 -5.84 21.24
CA GLY A 27 -3.62 -4.62 20.57
C GLY A 27 -2.11 -4.40 20.65
N ALA A 28 -1.53 -4.52 21.84
CA ALA A 28 -0.09 -4.39 22.05
C ALA A 28 0.71 -5.43 21.23
N ILE A 29 0.29 -6.70 21.26
CA ILE A 29 0.92 -7.76 20.45
C ILE A 29 0.86 -7.43 18.94
N LYS A 30 -0.28 -6.93 18.46
CA LYS A 30 -0.43 -6.53 17.05
C LYS A 30 0.48 -5.35 16.70
N ILE A 31 0.61 -4.36 17.57
CA ILE A 31 1.51 -3.21 17.37
C ILE A 31 2.95 -3.70 17.28
N GLU A 32 3.40 -4.58 18.19
CA GLU A 32 4.75 -5.15 18.12
C GLU A 32 5.01 -5.93 16.82
N LYS A 33 4.03 -6.74 16.39
CA LYS A 33 4.12 -7.48 15.13
C LYS A 33 4.24 -6.52 13.93
N GLN A 34 3.48 -5.44 13.93
CA GLN A 34 3.55 -4.41 12.90
C GLN A 34 4.89 -3.66 12.95
N ALA A 35 5.42 -3.34 14.13
CA ALA A 35 6.72 -2.72 14.29
C ALA A 35 7.84 -3.60 13.73
N LYS A 36 7.81 -4.91 14.02
CA LYS A 36 8.75 -5.89 13.42
C LYS A 36 8.66 -5.91 11.90
N LYS A 37 7.45 -5.84 11.34
CA LYS A 37 7.24 -5.77 9.90
C LYS A 37 7.79 -4.49 9.30
N ILE A 38 7.53 -3.33 9.91
CA ILE A 38 8.08 -2.03 9.48
C ILE A 38 9.62 -2.06 9.47
N LEU A 39 10.25 -2.67 10.47
CA LEU A 39 11.71 -2.81 10.54
C LEU A 39 12.29 -3.78 9.49
N GLN A 40 11.52 -4.78 9.07
CA GLN A 40 11.90 -5.65 7.96
C GLN A 40 11.75 -4.90 6.64
N ASP A 41 10.65 -4.20 6.46
CA ASP A 41 10.34 -3.41 5.26
C ASP A 41 11.34 -2.26 5.07
N SER A 42 11.83 -1.63 6.15
CA SER A 42 12.85 -0.58 6.08
C SER A 42 14.22 -1.07 5.64
N LYS A 43 14.52 -2.36 5.82
CA LYS A 43 15.75 -3.00 5.32
C LYS A 43 15.66 -3.40 3.86
N ILE A 44 14.47 -3.37 3.26
CA ILE A 44 14.29 -3.65 1.83
C ILE A 44 15.02 -2.55 1.05
N LYS A 45 15.97 -2.95 0.20
CA LYS A 45 16.67 -2.02 -0.68
C LYS A 45 15.64 -1.34 -1.57
N ILE A 46 15.56 -0.02 -1.47
CA ILE A 46 14.77 0.78 -2.40
C ILE A 46 15.38 0.55 -3.79
N PRO A 47 14.59 0.06 -4.77
CA PRO A 47 15.11 -0.20 -6.11
C PRO A 47 15.61 1.11 -6.73
N THR A 48 16.57 1.01 -7.63
CA THR A 48 17.05 2.11 -8.45
C THR A 48 16.66 1.85 -9.88
N PHE A 49 16.21 2.87 -10.58
CA PHE A 49 15.71 2.76 -11.94
C PHE A 49 16.55 3.62 -12.89
N LYS A 50 16.44 3.35 -14.17
CA LYS A 50 17.01 4.12 -15.28
C LYS A 50 15.91 4.46 -16.28
N VAL A 51 16.14 5.49 -17.10
CA VAL A 51 15.27 5.78 -18.24
C VAL A 51 15.17 4.55 -19.15
N GLY A 52 13.95 4.17 -19.50
CA GLY A 52 13.63 2.95 -20.25
C GLY A 52 13.21 1.76 -19.39
N ASP A 53 13.40 1.80 -18.06
CA ASP A 53 12.97 0.69 -17.20
C ASP A 53 11.44 0.61 -17.11
N CYS A 54 10.91 -0.60 -17.28
CA CYS A 54 9.50 -0.91 -17.07
C CYS A 54 9.21 -1.04 -15.57
N VAL A 55 8.20 -0.32 -15.10
CA VAL A 55 7.86 -0.22 -13.68
C VAL A 55 6.37 -0.40 -13.46
N VAL A 56 6.04 -0.74 -12.22
CA VAL A 56 4.70 -0.97 -11.73
C VAL A 56 4.42 0.00 -10.59
N ILE A 57 3.29 0.69 -10.67
CA ILE A 57 2.81 1.63 -9.66
C ILE A 57 1.65 0.94 -8.93
N PRO A 58 1.81 0.54 -7.67
CA PRO A 58 0.75 -0.11 -6.92
C PRO A 58 -0.36 0.88 -6.58
N VAL A 59 -1.62 0.46 -6.82
CA VAL A 59 -2.79 1.25 -6.43
C VAL A 59 -3.08 1.00 -4.94
N PRO A 60 -3.10 2.03 -4.08
CA PRO A 60 -3.41 1.85 -2.67
C PRO A 60 -4.78 1.21 -2.47
N LYS A 61 -4.90 0.27 -1.52
CA LYS A 61 -6.17 -0.41 -1.25
C LYS A 61 -7.32 0.54 -0.90
N VAL A 62 -7.00 1.68 -0.28
CA VAL A 62 -7.98 2.72 0.08
C VAL A 62 -8.55 3.45 -1.14
N ASP A 63 -7.76 3.55 -2.20
CA ASP A 63 -8.14 4.19 -3.47
C ASP A 63 -8.76 3.17 -4.44
N LYS A 64 -8.74 1.88 -4.08
CA LYS A 64 -9.20 0.77 -4.91
C LYS A 64 -10.70 0.57 -4.71
N GLY A 65 -11.51 1.11 -5.63
CA GLY A 65 -12.87 0.62 -5.81
C GLY A 65 -12.88 -0.82 -6.38
N PRO A 66 -14.02 -1.51 -6.43
CA PRO A 66 -14.09 -2.93 -6.78
C PRO A 66 -13.52 -3.30 -8.16
N VAL A 67 -13.62 -2.39 -9.12
CA VAL A 67 -13.28 -2.63 -10.54
C VAL A 67 -11.85 -2.18 -10.89
N TYR A 68 -11.17 -1.50 -9.97
CA TYR A 68 -9.89 -0.88 -10.27
C TYR A 68 -8.74 -1.90 -10.37
N PRO A 69 -7.82 -1.74 -11.34
CA PRO A 69 -6.65 -2.60 -11.45
C PRO A 69 -5.78 -2.48 -10.20
N ALA A 70 -5.13 -3.59 -9.82
CA ALA A 70 -4.27 -3.61 -8.64
C ALA A 70 -3.02 -2.73 -8.83
N ASN A 71 -2.57 -2.59 -10.08
CA ASN A 71 -1.35 -1.93 -10.45
C ASN A 71 -1.52 -1.20 -11.77
N VAL A 72 -0.77 -0.12 -11.94
CA VAL A 72 -0.58 0.58 -13.20
C VAL A 72 0.81 0.26 -13.75
N ILE A 73 0.92 0.07 -15.05
CA ILE A 73 2.18 -0.20 -15.74
C ILE A 73 2.68 1.09 -16.40
N GLY A 74 3.99 1.34 -16.32
CA GLY A 74 4.63 2.45 -17.01
C GLY A 74 6.10 2.22 -17.29
N VAL A 75 6.74 3.19 -17.94
CA VAL A 75 8.17 3.22 -18.22
C VAL A 75 8.76 4.52 -17.68
N VAL A 76 9.98 4.46 -17.15
CA VAL A 76 10.70 5.67 -16.76
C VAL A 76 11.10 6.44 -18.02
N ILE A 77 10.57 7.65 -18.18
CA ILE A 77 10.85 8.51 -19.35
C ILE A 77 11.86 9.62 -19.07
N ASP A 78 12.02 10.00 -17.80
CA ASP A 78 12.95 11.04 -17.36
C ASP A 78 13.27 10.88 -15.88
N GLN A 79 14.38 11.45 -15.42
CA GLN A 79 14.83 11.42 -14.03
C GLN A 79 15.39 12.76 -13.58
N LYS A 80 14.92 13.24 -12.42
CA LYS A 80 15.39 14.49 -11.83
C LYS A 80 15.37 14.39 -10.31
N ASN A 81 16.46 14.78 -9.65
CA ASN A 81 16.55 14.84 -8.18
C ASN A 81 16.10 13.52 -7.48
N LYS A 82 16.49 12.36 -8.02
CA LYS A 82 16.09 11.02 -7.53
C LYS A 82 14.59 10.70 -7.66
N LEU A 83 13.86 11.49 -8.44
CA LEU A 83 12.48 11.23 -8.83
C LEU A 83 12.43 10.77 -10.29
N ASN A 84 11.47 9.90 -10.58
CA ASN A 84 11.24 9.30 -11.87
C ASN A 84 9.97 9.87 -12.48
N ARG A 85 10.05 10.37 -13.72
CA ARG A 85 8.88 10.70 -14.52
C ARG A 85 8.47 9.46 -15.31
N LEU A 86 7.18 9.16 -15.30
CA LEU A 86 6.67 7.91 -15.86
C LEU A 86 5.77 8.18 -17.06
N GLY A 87 6.00 7.44 -18.14
CA GLY A 87 5.10 7.36 -19.28
C GLY A 87 4.31 6.05 -19.23
N THR A 88 3.07 6.10 -19.68
CA THR A 88 2.19 4.93 -19.86
C THR A 88 1.73 4.89 -21.32
N GLU A 89 1.05 3.83 -21.74
CA GLU A 89 0.39 3.81 -23.06
C GLU A 89 -0.66 4.93 -23.21
N HIS A 90 -1.18 5.45 -22.09
CA HIS A 90 -2.21 6.47 -22.09
C HIS A 90 -1.69 7.89 -21.93
N GLY A 91 -0.41 8.09 -21.59
CA GLY A 91 0.15 9.43 -21.39
C GLY A 91 1.24 9.49 -20.31
N ILE A 92 1.78 10.69 -20.12
CA ILE A 92 2.75 10.98 -19.07
C ILE A 92 2.03 11.25 -17.75
N LEU A 93 2.47 10.59 -16.67
CA LEU A 93 1.94 10.89 -15.35
C LEU A 93 2.41 12.28 -14.90
N LYS A 94 1.46 13.11 -14.46
CA LYS A 94 1.75 14.44 -13.92
C LYS A 94 2.66 14.41 -12.69
N VAL A 95 2.56 13.35 -11.90
CA VAL A 95 3.30 13.18 -10.64
C VAL A 95 4.66 12.53 -10.92
N TRP A 96 5.68 13.03 -10.23
CA TRP A 96 7.00 12.41 -10.19
C TRP A 96 7.09 11.41 -9.05
N TYR A 97 7.70 10.26 -9.30
CA TYR A 97 7.70 9.14 -8.35
C TYR A 97 9.09 8.90 -7.76
N GLY A 98 9.18 8.87 -6.43
CA GLY A 98 10.34 8.32 -5.75
C GLY A 98 10.42 6.81 -5.99
N SER A 99 11.62 6.26 -6.03
CA SER A 99 11.80 4.83 -6.30
C SER A 99 11.17 3.90 -5.25
N GLY A 100 10.90 4.39 -4.03
CA GLY A 100 10.16 3.63 -3.02
C GLY A 100 8.65 3.52 -3.27
N ASN A 101 8.12 4.32 -4.21
CA ASN A 101 6.69 4.34 -4.55
C ASN A 101 6.35 3.53 -5.81
N ILE A 102 7.36 2.91 -6.42
CA ILE A 102 7.23 2.11 -7.65
C ILE A 102 8.06 0.85 -7.52
N GLN A 103 7.69 -0.17 -8.29
CA GLN A 103 8.32 -1.48 -8.27
C GLN A 103 8.85 -1.83 -9.66
N PRO A 104 9.95 -2.58 -9.78
CA PRO A 104 10.36 -3.13 -11.07
C PRO A 104 9.26 -4.07 -11.59
N ALA A 105 8.95 -3.97 -12.88
CA ALA A 105 8.05 -4.92 -13.52
C ALA A 105 8.74 -6.29 -13.66
N THR A 106 8.00 -7.38 -13.48
CA THR A 106 8.52 -8.74 -13.68
C THR A 106 8.87 -9.02 -15.15
N TYR A 107 8.17 -8.33 -16.07
CA TYR A 107 8.36 -8.41 -17.51
C TYR A 107 8.27 -7.02 -18.11
N ASN A 108 8.84 -6.83 -19.30
CA ASN A 108 8.69 -5.58 -20.05
C ASN A 108 7.35 -5.60 -20.78
N PHE A 109 6.33 -5.01 -20.15
CA PHE A 109 4.98 -4.91 -20.71
C PHE A 109 4.82 -3.74 -21.68
N ILE A 110 5.63 -2.70 -21.48
CA ILE A 110 5.71 -1.51 -22.31
C ILE A 110 7.16 -1.06 -22.37
N ASP A 111 7.61 -0.59 -23.52
CA ASP A 111 8.93 0.00 -23.70
C ASP A 111 8.88 1.53 -23.80
N PHE A 112 10.06 2.15 -23.91
CA PHE A 112 10.18 3.59 -24.00
C PHE A 112 9.49 4.17 -25.24
N GLU A 113 9.45 3.46 -26.37
CA GLU A 113 8.87 3.97 -27.62
C GLU A 113 7.34 3.88 -27.62
N GLN A 114 6.79 2.82 -27.03
CA GLN A 114 5.36 2.58 -26.91
C GLN A 114 4.67 3.51 -25.92
N ALA A 115 5.42 4.12 -24.99
CA ALA A 115 4.87 5.08 -24.06
C ALA A 115 4.39 6.35 -24.75
N ASN A 116 3.15 6.72 -24.49
CA ASN A 116 2.55 7.94 -25.02
C ASN A 116 3.12 9.16 -24.26
N LYS A 117 3.92 9.97 -24.96
CA LYS A 117 4.61 11.14 -24.41
C LYS A 117 3.99 12.47 -24.83
N THR A 118 2.83 12.46 -25.49
CA THR A 118 2.25 13.66 -26.10
C THR A 118 1.27 14.39 -25.19
N LYS A 119 0.73 13.71 -24.17
CA LYS A 119 -0.24 14.29 -23.23
C LYS A 119 0.05 13.89 -21.79
N GLU A 120 -0.30 14.79 -20.88
CA GLU A 120 -0.25 14.53 -19.45
C GLU A 120 -1.58 13.98 -18.92
N ILE A 121 -1.49 13.01 -18.04
CA ILE A 121 -2.63 12.36 -17.38
C ILE A 121 -2.45 12.35 -15.86
N SER A 122 -3.56 12.42 -15.13
CA SER A 122 -3.56 12.27 -13.68
C SER A 122 -3.75 10.81 -13.29
N LYS A 123 -3.28 10.45 -12.09
CA LYS A 123 -3.38 9.07 -11.57
C LYS A 123 -4.83 8.58 -11.44
N GLU A 124 -5.76 9.47 -11.13
CA GLU A 124 -7.18 9.15 -10.96
C GLU A 124 -7.82 8.73 -12.28
N LYS A 125 -7.42 9.38 -13.38
CA LYS A 125 -7.89 9.00 -14.73
C LYS A 125 -7.33 7.66 -15.18
N LEU A 126 -6.14 7.31 -14.71
CA LEU A 126 -5.45 6.09 -15.10
C LEU A 126 -5.99 4.87 -14.37
N TYR A 127 -6.46 5.03 -13.13
CA TYR A 127 -7.15 3.96 -12.41
C TYR A 127 -8.47 3.56 -13.11
N LEU A 128 -9.09 4.47 -13.84
CA LEU A 128 -10.35 4.25 -14.55
C LEU A 128 -10.20 3.61 -15.95
N LEU A 129 -8.97 3.37 -16.41
CA LEU A 129 -8.66 2.75 -17.70
C LEU A 129 -8.36 1.26 -17.51
#